data_AF-A0A2H9TCW0-F1
#
_entry.id   AF-A0A2H9TCW0-F1
#
_cell.length_a   1.000
_cell.length_b   1.000
_cell.length_c   1.000
_cell.angle_alpha   90.00
_cell.angle_beta   90.00
_cell.angle_gamma   90.00
#
_symmetry.space_group_name_H-M   'P 1'
#
loop_
_entity.id
_entity.type
_entity.pdbx_description
1 polymer ?
#
loop_
_entity_poly.entity_id
_entity_poly.type
_entity_poly.pdbx_seq_one_letter_code
_entity_poly.pdbx_strand_id
1 'polypeptide(L)'
;MWQDIVLMIVAIFLSYALVPQIVKGFKLKRKLISLETSGITVFALYVASYVYLSLSLYFTTAITFLTGTLWLILFIQGITYKK
;
A
#
# COMPACT_ATOMS: atom_id res chain seq x y z
N MET A 1 9.38 -13.10 -18.80
CA MET A 1 10.52 -12.15 -18.76
C MET A 1 10.10 -10.70 -19.03
N TRP A 2 9.55 -10.33 -20.19
CA TRP A 2 9.08 -8.94 -20.38
C TRP A 2 7.85 -8.61 -19.50
N GLN A 3 6.96 -9.58 -19.27
CA GLN A 3 5.79 -9.44 -18.39
C GLN A 3 6.19 -9.11 -16.95
N ASP A 4 7.24 -9.74 -16.44
CA ASP A 4 7.73 -9.54 -15.06
C ASP A 4 8.27 -8.12 -14.88
N ILE A 5 8.98 -7.60 -15.90
CA ILE A 5 9.47 -6.22 -15.93
C ILE A 5 8.30 -5.22 -15.98
N VAL A 6 7.28 -5.49 -16.78
CA VAL A 6 6.08 -4.64 -16.86
C VAL A 6 5.33 -4.64 -15.52
N LEU A 7 5.10 -5.81 -14.92
CA LEU A 7 4.44 -5.93 -13.62
C LEU A 7 5.23 -5.21 -12.52
N MET A 8 6.55 -5.31 -12.55
CA MET A 8 7.44 -4.57 -11.66
C MET A 8 7.23 -3.06 -11.78
N ILE A 9 7.30 -2.53 -13.01
CA ILE A 9 7.16 -1.09 -13.25
C ILE A 9 5.78 -0.61 -12.80
N VAL A 10 4.72 -1.31 -13.18
CA VAL A 10 3.35 -0.99 -12.78
C VAL A 10 3.20 -0.99 -11.26
N ALA A 11 3.74 -1.99 -10.57
CA ALA A 11 3.63 -2.09 -9.11
C ALA A 11 4.40 -0.97 -8.40
N ILE A 12 5.54 -0.52 -8.94
CA ILE A 12 6.26 0.66 -8.44
C ILE A 12 5.40 1.93 -8.61
N PHE A 13 4.86 2.16 -9.81
CA PHE A 13 4.03 3.35 -10.08
C PHE A 13 2.77 3.38 -9.21
N LEU A 14 2.09 2.25 -9.05
CA LEU A 14 0.90 2.15 -8.18
C LEU A 14 1.25 2.39 -6.71
N SER A 15 2.38 1.88 -6.24
CA SER A 15 2.86 2.15 -4.88
C SER A 15 3.21 3.62 -4.71
N TYR A 16 3.94 4.20 -5.67
CA TYR A 16 4.32 5.61 -5.64
C TYR A 16 3.10 6.54 -5.66
N ALA A 17 2.00 6.17 -6.34
CA ALA A 17 0.77 6.96 -6.37
C ALA A 17 0.12 7.14 -4.98
N LEU A 18 0.42 6.28 -4.00
CA LEU A 18 -0.04 6.44 -2.62
C LEU A 18 0.74 7.55 -1.87
N VAL A 19 1.99 7.83 -2.25
CA VAL A 19 2.83 8.85 -1.60
C VAL A 19 2.19 10.25 -1.63
N PRO A 20 1.75 10.81 -2.78
CA PRO A 20 1.08 12.11 -2.78
C PRO A 20 -0.22 12.10 -1.99
N GLN A 21 -0.94 10.97 -1.95
CA GLN A 21 -2.16 10.82 -1.15
C GLN A 21 -1.86 10.91 0.35
N ILE A 22 -0.80 10.22 0.81
CA ILE A 22 -0.31 10.29 2.20
C ILE A 22 0.11 11.72 2.54
N VAL A 23 0.90 12.37 1.68
CA VAL A 23 1.35 13.76 1.89
C VAL A 23 0.16 14.70 1.98
N LYS A 24 -0.82 14.56 1.08
CA LYS A 24 -2.05 15.37 1.09
C LYS A 24 -2.87 15.13 2.38
N GLY A 25 -2.99 13.88 2.83
CA GLY A 25 -3.66 13.52 4.08
C GLY A 25 -3.01 14.19 5.30
N PHE A 26 -1.68 14.20 5.37
CA PHE A 26 -0.94 14.91 6.42
C PHE A 26 -1.10 16.42 6.34
N LYS A 27 -1.00 17.01 5.15
CA LYS A 27 -1.14 18.47 4.95
C LYS A 27 -2.53 18.99 5.34
N LEU A 28 -3.57 18.25 4.97
CA LEU A 28 -4.96 18.63 5.25
C LEU A 28 -5.44 18.19 6.63
N LYS A 29 -4.66 17.35 7.35
CA LYS A 29 -5.04 16.72 8.63
C LYS A 29 -6.45 16.11 8.57
N ARG A 30 -6.75 15.46 7.44
CA ARG A 30 -8.07 14.94 7.12
C ARG A 30 -7.97 13.50 6.65
N LYS A 31 -8.95 12.66 7.01
CA LYS A 31 -9.05 11.35 6.36
C LYS A 31 -9.53 11.53 4.92
N LEU A 32 -8.74 11.05 3.97
CA LEU A 32 -9.09 11.06 2.54
C LEU A 32 -9.65 9.71 2.07
N ILE A 33 -9.45 8.66 2.87
CA ILE A 33 -9.94 7.30 2.64
C ILE A 33 -10.68 6.83 3.90
N SER A 34 -11.72 6.02 3.74
CA SER A 34 -12.43 5.42 4.87
C SER A 34 -11.52 4.48 5.67
N LEU A 35 -11.84 4.29 6.96
CA LEU A 35 -11.06 3.43 7.84
C LEU A 35 -11.23 1.95 7.44
N GLU A 36 -12.43 1.61 7.00
CA GLU A 36 -12.81 0.28 6.53
C GLU A 36 -12.01 -0.09 5.28
N THR A 37 -11.96 0.81 4.28
CA THR A 37 -11.21 0.56 3.05
C THR A 37 -9.71 0.44 3.32
N SER A 38 -9.14 1.36 4.11
CA SER A 38 -7.71 1.30 4.43
C SER A 38 -7.36 0.08 5.30
N GLY A 39 -8.18 -0.27 6.29
CA GLY A 39 -7.96 -1.42 7.17
C GLY A 39 -8.02 -2.77 6.44
N ILE A 40 -9.05 -2.98 5.61
CA ILE A 40 -9.17 -4.20 4.79
C ILE A 40 -7.98 -4.31 3.82
N THR A 41 -7.58 -3.19 3.20
CA THR A 41 -6.49 -3.19 2.22
C THR A 41 -5.14 -3.48 2.88
N VAL A 42 -4.86 -2.92 4.06
CA VAL A 42 -3.65 -3.23 4.85
C VAL A 42 -3.56 -4.73 5.13
N PHE A 43 -4.65 -5.31 5.66
CA PHE A 43 -4.68 -6.73 6.00
C PHE A 43 -4.48 -7.60 4.75
N ALA A 44 -5.20 -7.30 3.67
CA ALA A 44 -5.09 -8.03 2.40
C ALA A 44 -3.66 -8.00 1.84
N LEU A 45 -3.00 -6.83 1.85
CA LEU A 45 -1.65 -6.69 1.30
C LEU A 45 -0.59 -7.41 2.15
N TYR A 46 -0.70 -7.40 3.48
CA TYR A 46 0.23 -8.17 4.32
C TYR A 46 0.03 -9.68 4.17
N VAL A 47 -1.21 -10.15 4.09
CA VAL A 47 -1.50 -11.56 3.80
C VAL A 47 -0.96 -11.95 2.41
N ALA A 48 -1.21 -11.13 1.39
CA ALA A 48 -0.70 -11.37 0.04
C ALA A 48 0.84 -11.40 0.01
N SER A 49 1.50 -10.47 0.69
CA SER A 49 2.95 -10.43 0.82
C SER A 49 3.49 -11.72 1.45
N TYR A 50 2.86 -12.24 2.51
CA TYR A 50 3.23 -13.51 3.13
C TYR A 50 3.05 -14.70 2.16
N VAL A 51 1.95 -14.74 1.41
CA VAL A 51 1.72 -15.78 0.38
C VAL A 51 2.79 -15.69 -0.71
N TYR A 52 3.13 -14.50 -1.20
CA TYR A 52 4.19 -14.32 -2.20
C TYR A 52 5.58 -14.74 -1.68
N LEU A 53 5.85 -14.52 -0.39
CA LEU A 53 7.07 -15.00 0.25
C LEU A 53 7.13 -16.53 0.26
N SER A 54 6.00 -17.19 0.55
CA SER A 54 5.91 -18.66 0.51
C SER A 54 6.11 -19.26 -0.88
N LEU A 55 5.88 -18.46 -1.94
CA LEU A 55 6.11 -18.82 -3.34
C LEU A 55 7.50 -18.40 -3.85
N SER A 56 8.40 -17.93 -2.97
CA SER A 56 9.74 -17.42 -3.32
C SER A 56 9.71 -16.24 -4.31
N LEU A 57 8.60 -15.49 -4.37
CA LEU A 57 8.45 -14.32 -5.24
C LEU A 57 8.99 -13.06 -4.53
N TYR A 58 10.29 -13.03 -4.26
CA TYR A 58 10.91 -12.01 -3.39
C TYR A 58 10.66 -10.57 -3.83
N PHE A 59 10.75 -10.30 -5.13
CA PHE A 59 10.52 -8.95 -5.66
C PHE A 59 9.08 -8.49 -5.44
N THR A 60 8.12 -9.32 -5.86
CA THR A 60 6.68 -9.06 -5.67
C THR A 60 6.33 -8.94 -4.19
N THR A 61 6.95 -9.76 -3.34
CA THR A 61 6.83 -9.70 -1.89
C THR A 61 7.26 -8.34 -1.36
N ALA A 62 8.45 -7.87 -1.75
CA ALA A 62 9.02 -6.60 -1.31
C ALA A 62 8.13 -5.41 -1.72
N ILE A 63 7.67 -5.37 -2.97
CA ILE A 63 6.78 -4.29 -3.41
C ILE A 63 5.44 -4.36 -2.68
N THR A 64 4.81 -5.53 -2.61
CA THR A 64 3.50 -5.69 -1.95
C THR A 64 3.59 -5.31 -0.47
N PHE A 65 4.69 -5.65 0.19
CA PHE A 65 4.97 -5.24 1.57
C PHE A 65 5.11 -3.72 1.70
N LEU A 66 5.85 -3.07 0.78
CA LEU A 66 5.98 -1.62 0.73
C LEU A 66 4.62 -0.95 0.50
N THR A 67 3.83 -1.44 -0.46
CA THR A 67 2.46 -0.96 -0.70
C THR A 67 1.60 -1.12 0.54
N GLY A 68 1.66 -2.26 1.21
CA GLY A 68 0.95 -2.52 2.47
C GLY A 68 1.33 -1.52 3.57
N THR A 69 2.62 -1.18 3.65
CA THR A 69 3.13 -0.18 4.61
C THR A 69 2.62 1.23 4.29
N LEU A 70 2.53 1.61 3.01
CA LEU A 70 1.92 2.89 2.61
C LEU A 70 0.43 2.95 2.97
N TRP A 71 -0.30 1.85 2.76
CA TRP A 71 -1.69 1.74 3.21
C TRP A 71 -1.82 1.77 4.74
N LEU A 72 -0.86 1.21 5.47
CA LEU A 72 -0.83 1.28 6.92
C LEU A 72 -0.71 2.72 7.41
N ILE A 73 0.12 3.53 6.74
CA ILE A 73 0.21 4.97 7.02
C ILE A 73 -1.14 5.65 6.79
N LEU A 74 -1.83 5.35 5.69
CA LEU A 74 -3.17 5.90 5.42
C LEU A 74 -4.21 5.46 6.46
N PHE A 75 -4.14 4.22 6.92
CA PHE A 75 -5.00 3.71 8.00
C PHE A 75 -4.74 4.44 9.32
N ILE A 76 -3.46 4.61 9.70
CA ILE A 76 -3.05 5.38 10.89
C ILE A 76 -3.52 6.84 10.78
N GLN A 77 -3.40 7.45 9.60
CA GLN A 77 -3.96 8.78 9.33
C GLN A 77 -5.46 8.81 9.55
N GLY A 78 -6.20 7.80 9.10
CA GLY A 78 -7.65 7.69 9.31
C GLY A 78 -8.04 7.56 10.79
N ILE A 79 -7.21 6.92 11.62
CA ILE A 79 -7.44 6.82 13.07
C ILE A 79 -7.14 8.17 13.75
N THR A 80 -6.07 8.83 13.31
CA THR A 80 -5.57 10.08 13.91
C THR A 80 -6.46 11.27 13.54
N TYR A 81 -6.87 11.38 12.28
CA TYR A 81 -7.65 12.49 11.75
C TYR A 81 -9.12 12.11 11.65
N LYS A 82 -9.92 12.61 12.61
CA LYS A 82 -11.34 12.26 12.77
C LYS A 82 -12.31 13.07 11.87
N LYS A 83 -11.83 14.07 11.12
CA LYS A 83 -12.62 14.88 10.16
C LYS A 83 -12.15 14.64 8.72
#